data_AF-A0A0M2EDF5-F1
#
_entry.id   AF-A0A0M2EDF5-F1
#
_cell.length_a   1.000
_cell.length_b   1.000
_cell.length_c   1.000
_cell.angle_alpha   90.00
_cell.angle_beta   90.00
_cell.angle_gamma   90.00
#
_symmetry.space_group_name_H-M   'P 1'
#
loop_
_entity.id
_entity.type
_entity.pdbx_description
1 polymer ?
#
loop_
_entity_poly.entity_id
_entity_poly.type
_entity_poly.pdbx_seq_one_letter_code
_entity_poly.pdbx_strand_id
1 'polypeptide(L)'
;MENVKAHGNTGQRLLLKPLLSSSSLKITFEAETDSCTLIVDERGEVKKLPAIELSDLIFYGERKEILQLLDGDMSLQQLISRGQVKVKGSFRALLRLEAVLWLTNGFFRKMIT
;
A
#
# COMPACT_ATOMS: atom_id res chain seq x y z
N MET A 1 35.66 -16.36 0.20
CA MET A 1 34.38 -16.87 0.70
C MET A 1 33.77 -15.78 1.57
N GLU A 2 32.73 -15.16 1.05
CA GLU A 2 31.94 -14.09 1.67
C GLU A 2 31.40 -14.49 3.04
N ASN A 3 31.45 -13.57 3.99
CA ASN A 3 30.49 -13.51 5.09
C ASN A 3 29.82 -12.14 5.01
N VAL A 4 28.82 -12.04 4.15
CA VAL A 4 27.91 -10.89 4.10
C VAL A 4 27.15 -10.87 5.42
N LYS A 5 27.49 -9.90 6.27
CA LYS A 5 26.72 -9.58 7.47
C LYS A 5 25.32 -9.16 7.04
N ALA A 6 24.35 -10.04 7.24
CA ALA A 6 22.95 -9.68 7.23
C ALA A 6 22.73 -8.58 8.27
N HIS A 7 22.64 -7.33 7.82
CA HIS A 7 22.06 -6.26 8.62
C HIS A 7 20.57 -6.57 8.75
N GLY A 8 20.23 -7.31 9.81
CA GLY A 8 18.87 -7.47 10.27
C GLY A 8 18.32 -6.10 10.61
N ASN A 9 17.56 -5.55 9.67
CA ASN A 9 16.72 -4.39 9.87
C ASN A 9 15.83 -4.73 11.06
N THR A 10 15.98 -4.03 12.19
CA THR A 10 15.09 -4.13 13.35
C THR A 10 13.76 -3.47 12.96
N GLY A 11 13.08 -4.07 11.99
CA GLY A 11 11.76 -3.67 11.55
C GLY A 11 10.84 -3.84 12.74
N GLN A 12 10.17 -2.76 13.13
CA GLN A 12 9.00 -2.87 14.01
C GLN A 12 8.15 -4.01 13.46
N ARG A 13 7.94 -5.05 14.26
CA ARG A 13 7.02 -6.13 13.90
C ARG A 13 5.62 -5.52 13.92
N LEU A 14 5.19 -5.02 12.78
CA LEU A 14 3.86 -4.49 12.57
C LEU A 14 2.88 -5.65 12.81
N LEU A 15 2.01 -5.50 13.80
CA LEU A 15 1.00 -6.52 14.11
C LEU A 15 -0.15 -6.42 13.10
N LEU A 16 0.14 -6.67 11.82
CA LEU A 16 -0.86 -6.66 10.73
C LEU A 16 -1.61 -7.98 10.62
N LYS A 17 -1.13 -9.04 11.27
CA LYS A 17 -1.76 -10.36 11.25
C LYS A 17 -3.26 -10.33 11.56
N PRO A 18 -3.79 -9.59 12.55
CA PRO A 18 -5.24 -9.50 12.74
C PRO A 18 -6.00 -8.90 11.54
N LEU A 19 -5.38 -7.96 10.82
CA LEU A 19 -5.98 -7.26 9.68
C LEU A 19 -5.88 -8.04 8.36
N LEU A 20 -4.84 -8.87 8.21
CA LEU A 20 -4.48 -9.59 6.98
C LEU A 20 -4.49 -11.11 7.13
N SER A 21 -5.01 -11.62 8.26
CA SER A 21 -5.02 -13.02 8.73
C SER A 21 -5.51 -14.09 7.73
N SER A 22 -6.13 -13.69 6.63
CA SER A 22 -6.71 -14.61 5.65
C SER A 22 -6.13 -14.47 4.23
N SER A 23 -5.46 -13.34 3.93
CA SER A 23 -4.92 -13.05 2.60
C SER A 23 -4.11 -11.75 2.61
N SER A 24 -3.07 -11.67 1.78
CA SER A 24 -2.42 -10.40 1.44
C SER A 24 -3.42 -9.39 0.88
N LEU A 25 -3.18 -8.10 1.13
CA LEU A 25 -3.94 -7.00 0.53
C LEU A 25 -3.27 -6.60 -0.79
N LYS A 26 -3.99 -6.70 -1.90
CA LYS A 26 -3.51 -6.37 -3.25
C LYS A 26 -4.11 -5.05 -3.71
N ILE A 27 -3.25 -4.07 -3.96
CA ILE A 27 -3.65 -2.70 -4.27
C ILE A 27 -3.02 -2.32 -5.59
N THR A 28 -3.84 -2.08 -6.61
CA THR A 28 -3.36 -1.57 -7.89
C THR A 28 -3.53 -0.06 -7.96
N PHE A 29 -2.49 0.60 -8.44
CA PHE A 29 -2.47 2.00 -8.75
C PHE A 29 -2.39 2.14 -10.26
N GLU A 30 -3.38 2.79 -10.86
CA GLU A 30 -3.42 3.17 -12.26
C GLU A 30 -3.27 4.69 -12.31
N ALA A 31 -2.03 5.13 -12.49
CA ALA A 31 -1.73 6.52 -12.79
C ALA A 31 -1.71 6.74 -14.30
N GLU A 32 -1.67 8.01 -14.72
CA GLU A 32 -1.69 8.40 -16.15
C GLU A 32 -0.57 7.76 -16.97
N THR A 33 0.62 7.63 -16.37
CA THR A 33 1.84 7.22 -17.06
C THR A 33 2.29 5.80 -16.74
N ASP A 34 1.81 5.24 -15.63
CA ASP A 34 2.27 3.96 -15.13
C ASP A 34 1.25 3.29 -14.22
N SER A 35 1.29 1.96 -14.20
CA SER A 35 0.46 1.16 -13.32
C SER A 35 1.29 0.10 -12.61
N CYS A 36 0.98 -0.13 -11.33
CA CYS A 36 1.62 -1.17 -10.55
C CYS A 36 0.71 -1.70 -9.46
N THR A 37 0.99 -2.92 -9.01
CA THR A 37 0.31 -3.52 -7.87
C THR A 37 1.26 -3.64 -6.69
N LEU A 38 0.82 -3.18 -5.53
CA LEU A 38 1.47 -3.43 -4.25
C LEU A 38 0.72 -4.54 -3.53
N ILE A 39 1.46 -5.54 -3.05
CA ILE A 39 0.93 -6.65 -2.25
C ILE A 39 1.52 -6.56 -0.85
N VAL A 40 0.67 -6.31 0.14
CA VAL A 40 1.05 -6.27 1.56
C VAL A 40 0.64 -7.56 2.24
N ASP A 41 1.56 -8.25 2.92
CA ASP A 41 1.25 -9.46 3.67
C ASP A 41 1.09 -9.22 5.18
N GLU A 42 0.68 -10.27 5.91
CA GLU A 42 0.44 -10.24 7.35
C GLU A 42 1.66 -9.89 8.21
N ARG A 43 2.87 -9.97 7.64
CA ARG A 43 4.12 -9.62 8.31
C ARG A 43 4.49 -8.15 8.10
N GLY A 44 3.76 -7.45 7.23
CA GLY A 44 4.15 -6.12 6.77
C GLY A 44 5.33 -6.18 5.80
N GLU A 45 5.44 -7.25 5.00
CA GLU A 45 6.30 -7.23 3.82
C GLU A 45 5.49 -6.74 2.62
N VAL A 46 6.14 -5.98 1.74
CA VAL A 46 5.51 -5.48 0.52
C VAL A 46 6.23 -5.95 -0.72
N LYS A 47 5.45 -6.36 -1.71
CA LYS A 47 5.95 -6.71 -3.04
C LYS A 47 5.32 -5.79 -4.06
N LYS A 48 6.16 -5.19 -4.92
CA LYS A 48 5.71 -4.45 -6.10
C LYS A 48 5.72 -5.38 -7.31
N LEU A 49 4.62 -5.41 -8.03
CA LEU A 49 4.44 -6.17 -9.27
C LEU A 49 3.90 -5.24 -10.37
N PRO A 50 4.00 -5.63 -11.66
CA PRO A 50 3.18 -5.05 -12.71
C PRO A 50 1.69 -5.12 -12.35
N ALA A 51 0.88 -4.23 -12.91
CA ALA A 51 -0.55 -4.20 -12.64
C ALA A 51 -1.24 -5.55 -12.93
N ILE A 52 -2.09 -5.99 -12.01
CA ILE A 52 -2.86 -7.24 -12.12
C ILE A 52 -4.36 -6.99 -12.09
N GLU A 53 -5.13 -7.79 -12.82
CA GLU A 53 -6.60 -7.65 -12.89
C GLU A 53 -7.31 -8.00 -11.57
N LEU A 54 -6.76 -8.92 -10.77
CA LEU A 54 -7.39 -9.44 -9.54
C LEU A 54 -6.88 -8.71 -8.28
N SER A 55 -7.16 -7.41 -8.21
CA SER A 55 -6.79 -6.55 -7.07
C SER A 55 -7.97 -6.32 -6.12
N ASP A 56 -7.69 -6.25 -4.81
CA ASP A 56 -8.72 -5.95 -3.80
C ASP A 56 -9.16 -4.49 -3.86
N LEU A 57 -8.24 -3.60 -4.25
CA LEU A 57 -8.44 -2.18 -4.49
C LEU A 57 -7.73 -1.77 -5.78
N ILE A 58 -8.39 -0.92 -6.55
CA ILE A 58 -7.80 -0.24 -7.70
C ILE A 58 -8.02 1.27 -7.53
N PHE A 59 -6.92 2.01 -7.57
CA PHE A 59 -6.86 3.45 -7.43
C PHE A 59 -6.58 4.09 -8.79
N TYR A 60 -7.40 5.06 -9.17
CA TYR A 60 -7.24 5.86 -10.38
C TYR A 60 -7.05 7.31 -10.02
N GLY A 61 -6.01 7.96 -10.53
CA GLY A 61 -5.75 9.38 -10.27
C GLY A 61 -4.37 9.82 -10.77
N GLU A 62 -4.00 11.06 -10.50
CA GLU A 62 -2.66 11.53 -10.83
C GLU A 62 -1.62 10.83 -9.96
N ARG A 63 -0.43 10.58 -10.53
CA ARG A 63 0.70 9.99 -9.79
C ARG A 63 0.96 10.72 -8.49
N LYS A 64 0.99 12.07 -8.53
CA LYS A 64 1.25 12.92 -7.37
C LYS A 64 0.30 12.63 -6.21
N GLU A 65 -0.98 12.44 -6.48
CA GLU A 65 -2.02 12.25 -5.47
C GLU A 65 -1.95 10.85 -4.87
N ILE A 66 -1.66 9.85 -5.71
CA ILE A 66 -1.37 8.48 -5.28
C ILE A 66 -0.14 8.45 -4.36
N LEU A 67 0.90 9.22 -4.67
CA LEU A 67 2.09 9.32 -3.80
C LEU A 67 1.74 9.96 -2.44
N GLN A 68 0.94 11.03 -2.44
CA GLN A 68 0.49 11.66 -1.19
C GLN A 68 -0.33 10.72 -0.30
N LEU A 69 -1.13 9.83 -0.89
CA LEU A 69 -1.82 8.76 -0.15
C LEU A 69 -0.82 7.80 0.50
N LEU A 70 0.15 7.33 -0.29
CA LEU A 70 1.10 6.30 0.11
C LEU A 70 2.10 6.81 1.17
N ASP A 71 2.47 8.07 1.09
CA ASP A 71 3.31 8.75 2.08
C ASP A 71 2.58 8.99 3.41
N GLY A 72 1.24 8.91 3.41
CA GLY A 72 0.40 9.19 4.58
C GLY A 72 0.17 10.69 4.83
N ASP A 73 0.60 11.56 3.90
CA ASP A 73 0.42 13.01 3.96
C ASP A 73 -1.06 13.41 3.87
N MET A 74 -1.87 12.59 3.17
CA MET A 74 -3.32 12.78 3.09
C MET A 74 -4.06 11.47 3.35
N SER A 75 -5.18 11.59 4.07
CA SER A 75 -6.04 10.44 4.29
C SER A 75 -6.80 10.07 3.03
N LEU A 76 -7.16 8.79 2.94
CA LEU A 76 -7.93 8.28 1.82
C LEU A 76 -9.30 8.95 1.68
N GLN A 77 -9.97 9.22 2.80
CA GLN A 77 -11.21 10.00 2.81
C GLN A 77 -11.05 11.40 2.21
N GLN A 78 -9.92 12.08 2.49
CA GLN A 78 -9.67 13.42 1.95
C GLN A 78 -9.49 13.38 0.43
N LEU A 79 -8.73 12.41 -0.10
CA LEU A 79 -8.51 12.25 -1.55
C LEU A 79 -9.81 11.93 -2.29
N ILE A 80 -10.63 11.03 -1.73
CA ILE A 80 -11.93 10.67 -2.31
C ILE A 80 -12.88 11.87 -2.26
N SER A 81 -12.96 12.60 -1.13
CA SER A 81 -13.86 13.75 -0.98
C SER A 81 -13.53 14.91 -1.92
N ARG A 82 -12.26 15.04 -2.32
CA ARG A 82 -11.80 16.07 -3.25
C ARG A 82 -11.95 15.65 -4.71
N GLY A 83 -12.39 14.41 -4.97
CA GLY A 83 -12.53 13.86 -6.32
C GLY A 83 -11.20 13.62 -7.05
N GLN A 84 -10.09 13.69 -6.32
CA GLN A 84 -8.73 13.55 -6.85
C GLN A 84 -8.41 12.09 -7.20
N VAL A 85 -8.92 11.17 -6.38
CA VAL A 85 -8.66 9.75 -6.56
C VAL A 85 -9.98 8.98 -6.58
N LYS A 86 -10.18 8.15 -7.60
CA LYS A 86 -11.29 7.21 -7.69
C LYS A 86 -10.82 5.84 -7.21
N VAL A 87 -11.68 5.16 -6.46
CA VAL A 87 -11.39 3.83 -5.91
C VAL A 87 -12.42 2.82 -6.38
N LYS A 88 -11.95 1.68 -6.88
CA LYS A 88 -12.74 0.49 -7.16
C LYS A 88 -12.32 -0.62 -6.21
N GLY A 89 -13.28 -1.29 -5.59
CA GLY A 89 -13.04 -2.40 -4.67
C GLY A 89 -14.06 -2.41 -3.53
N SER A 90 -13.87 -3.31 -2.55
CA SER A 90 -14.78 -3.39 -1.41
C SER A 90 -14.44 -2.35 -0.34
N PHE A 91 -15.47 -1.77 0.29
CA PHE A 91 -15.29 -0.87 1.45
C PHE A 91 -14.48 -1.54 2.58
N ARG A 92 -14.64 -2.86 2.76
CA ARG A 92 -13.84 -3.64 3.72
C ARG A 92 -12.35 -3.68 3.37
N ALA A 93 -11.99 -3.73 2.08
CA ALA A 93 -10.59 -3.63 1.66
C ALA A 93 -10.04 -2.22 1.89
N LEU A 94 -10.86 -1.21 1.63
CA LEU A 94 -10.54 0.20 1.88
C LEU A 94 -10.19 0.46 3.36
N LEU A 95 -11.06 0.03 4.29
CA LEU A 95 -10.81 0.14 5.72
C LEU A 95 -9.54 -0.61 6.17
N ARG A 96 -9.26 -1.76 5.55
CA ARG A 96 -8.02 -2.51 5.81
C ARG A 96 -6.78 -1.72 5.38
N LEU A 97 -6.82 -1.06 4.22
CA LEU A 97 -5.74 -0.19 3.78
C LEU A 97 -5.52 0.99 4.72
N GLU A 98 -6.58 1.69 5.13
CA GLU A 98 -6.46 2.80 6.09
C GLU A 98 -5.84 2.34 7.41
N ALA A 99 -6.28 1.21 7.95
CA ALA A 99 -5.71 0.64 9.17
C ALA A 99 -4.23 0.30 9.00
N VAL A 100 -3.83 -0.27 7.84
CA VAL A 100 -2.41 -0.51 7.53
C VAL A 100 -1.64 0.79 7.49
N LEU A 101 -2.08 1.80 6.74
CA LEU A 101 -1.40 3.10 6.64
C LEU A 101 -1.23 3.76 8.02
N TRP A 102 -2.26 3.69 8.88
CA TRP A 102 -2.25 4.27 10.21
C TRP A 102 -1.27 3.57 11.16
N LEU A 103 -1.22 2.24 11.15
CA LEU A 103 -0.31 1.46 12.01
C LEU A 103 1.15 1.56 11.61
N THR A 104 1.44 2.08 10.42
CA THR A 104 2.76 2.00 9.79
C THR A 104 3.39 3.35 9.47
N ASN A 105 2.68 4.46 9.73
CA ASN A 105 3.16 5.83 9.61
C ASN A 105 3.89 6.12 8.28
N GLY A 106 3.24 5.81 7.15
CA GLY A 106 3.83 6.03 5.81
C GLY A 106 4.72 4.88 5.35
N PHE A 107 4.31 3.64 5.60
CA PHE A 107 4.97 2.39 5.18
C PHE A 107 5.53 2.38 3.77
N PHE A 108 4.78 2.95 2.83
CA PHE A 108 5.12 2.92 1.42
C PHE A 108 6.16 3.96 1.04
N ARG A 109 6.43 4.95 1.91
CA ARG A 109 7.41 6.02 1.67
C ARG A 109 8.79 5.49 1.29
N LYS A 110 9.22 4.39 1.91
CA LYS A 110 10.51 3.73 1.64
C LYS A 110 10.58 2.96 0.31
N MET A 111 9.44 2.76 -0.36
CA MET A 111 9.36 1.99 -1.60
C MET A 111 9.19 2.84 -2.86
N ILE A 112 9.01 4.15 -2.68
CA ILE A 112 8.80 5.10 -3.77
C ILE A 112 10.00 6.05 -3.93
N THR A 113 11.01 5.93 -3.06
CA THR A 113 12.34 6.55 -3.21
C THR A 113 13.25 5.60 -3.98
#